data_AF-A0A858LDS5-F1
#
_entry.id   AF-A0A858LDS5-F1
#
_cell.length_a   1.000
_cell.length_b   1.000
_cell.length_c   1.000
_cell.angle_alpha   90.00
_cell.angle_beta   90.00
_cell.angle_gamma   90.00
#
_symmetry.space_group_name_H-M   'P 1'
#
loop_
_entity.id
_entity.type
_entity.pdbx_description
1 polymer ?
#
loop_
_entity_poly.entity_id
_entity_poly.type
_entity_poly.pdbx_seq_one_letter_code
_entity_poly.pdbx_strand_id
1 'polypeptide(L)'
;GIDSVGQAVDLIREGSADVMIAGSSDAPISPITMACFDAIKATTPRNDDPPTASRPFDGTRNGFVLGEGSAVFVLEELAGARRRGAHVYAEIAGYATRSNAYHMTGLRPDGAEMAEAIRVALDEARMNTDRIDYINAHGSGTKQNDRHETAAFKRSLGD
;
A
#
# COMPACT_ATOMS: atom_id res chain seq x y z
N GLY A 1 4.24 -6.44 -1.41
CA GLY A 1 3.57 -6.54 -2.71
C GLY A 1 3.91 -5.36 -3.59
N ILE A 2 3.46 -4.15 -3.24
CA ILE A 2 3.64 -2.96 -4.10
C ILE A 2 5.12 -2.64 -4.42
N ASP A 3 6.05 -2.92 -3.50
CA ASP A 3 7.48 -2.69 -3.75
C ASP A 3 8.04 -3.50 -4.93
N SER A 4 7.61 -4.76 -5.10
CA SER A 4 8.07 -5.58 -6.25
C SER A 4 7.52 -5.05 -7.57
N VAL A 5 6.32 -4.46 -7.55
CA VAL A 5 5.71 -3.79 -8.70
C VAL A 5 6.50 -2.52 -9.04
N GLY A 6 6.83 -1.68 -8.04
CA GLY A 6 7.64 -0.48 -8.24
C GLY A 6 9.03 -0.79 -8.81
N GLN A 7 9.74 -1.76 -8.26
CA GLN A 7 11.05 -2.19 -8.77
C GLN A 7 10.98 -2.72 -10.21
N ALA A 8 9.91 -3.44 -10.56
CA ALA A 8 9.72 -3.91 -11.92
C ALA A 8 9.46 -2.76 -12.91
N VAL A 9 8.77 -1.69 -12.48
CA VAL A 9 8.61 -0.47 -13.27
C VAL A 9 9.95 0.21 -13.51
N ASP A 10 10.81 0.30 -12.49
CA ASP A 10 12.14 0.91 -12.63
C ASP A 10 13.01 0.15 -13.63
N LEU A 11 13.02 -1.19 -13.57
CA LEU A 11 13.75 -2.04 -14.51
C LEU A 11 13.28 -1.85 -15.96
N ILE A 12 11.98 -1.63 -16.19
CA ILE A 12 11.46 -1.33 -17.52
C ILE A 12 11.87 0.08 -17.96
N ARG A 13 11.76 1.08 -17.08
CA ARG A 13 12.08 2.48 -17.39
C ARG A 13 13.55 2.70 -17.74
N GLU A 14 14.46 2.00 -17.07
CA GLU A 14 15.90 2.09 -17.36
C GLU A 14 16.33 1.24 -18.57
N GLY A 15 15.42 0.46 -19.16
CA GLY A 15 15.69 -0.39 -20.32
C GLY A 15 16.37 -1.72 -19.99
N SER A 16 16.42 -2.12 -18.71
CA SER A 16 16.93 -3.42 -18.27
C SER A 16 16.00 -4.58 -18.66
N ALA A 17 14.70 -4.30 -18.86
CA ALA A 17 13.71 -5.27 -19.33
C ALA A 17 12.62 -4.62 -20.17
N ASP A 18 12.07 -5.32 -21.17
CA ASP A 18 10.91 -4.85 -21.93
C ASP A 18 9.57 -5.21 -21.23
N VAL A 19 9.58 -6.35 -20.52
CA VAL A 19 8.42 -6.94 -19.84
C VAL A 19 8.88 -7.53 -18.51
N MET A 20 8.09 -7.33 -17.45
CA MET A 20 8.34 -7.88 -16.12
C MET A 20 7.11 -8.62 -15.60
N ILE A 21 7.35 -9.70 -14.85
CA ILE A 21 6.32 -10.35 -14.03
C ILE A 21 6.59 -9.94 -12.58
N ALA A 22 5.62 -9.27 -11.96
CA ALA A 22 5.78 -8.71 -10.63
C ALA A 22 4.54 -8.98 -9.77
N GLY A 23 4.74 -9.23 -8.48
CA GLY A 23 3.65 -9.56 -7.59
C GLY A 23 4.14 -10.03 -6.23
N SER A 24 3.21 -10.60 -5.45
CA SER A 24 3.51 -11.24 -4.18
C SER A 24 2.46 -12.29 -3.84
N SER A 25 2.84 -13.20 -2.97
CA SER A 25 1.94 -14.12 -2.27
C SER A 25 2.25 -14.06 -0.78
N ASP A 26 1.22 -14.18 0.04
CA ASP A 26 1.34 -14.29 1.48
C ASP A 26 0.36 -15.34 2.01
N ALA A 27 0.84 -16.17 2.92
CA ALA A 27 0.06 -17.22 3.58
C ALA A 27 0.44 -17.28 5.08
N PRO A 28 0.16 -16.22 5.85
CA PRO A 28 0.65 -16.08 7.21
C PRO A 28 -0.18 -16.85 8.24
N ILE A 29 -1.31 -17.46 7.88
CA ILE A 29 -2.24 -18.04 8.86
C ILE A 29 -1.67 -19.34 9.40
N SER A 30 -1.00 -19.21 10.54
CA SER A 30 -0.51 -20.32 11.35
C SER A 30 -0.71 -20.01 12.83
N PRO A 31 -0.80 -21.04 13.71
CA PRO A 31 -0.95 -20.80 15.15
C PRO A 31 0.11 -19.87 15.73
N ILE A 32 1.37 -19.99 15.30
CA ILE A 32 2.47 -19.15 15.79
C ILE A 32 2.32 -17.70 15.29
N THR A 33 1.95 -17.49 14.03
CA THR A 33 1.75 -16.14 13.49
C THR A 33 0.61 -15.43 14.19
N MET A 34 -0.52 -16.12 14.38
CA MET A 34 -1.68 -15.60 15.11
C MET A 34 -1.28 -15.20 16.53
N ALA A 35 -0.57 -16.08 17.25
CA ALA A 35 -0.11 -15.80 18.61
C ALA A 35 0.85 -14.60 18.68
N CYS A 36 1.77 -14.47 17.73
CA CYS A 36 2.69 -13.33 17.68
C CYS A 36 1.97 -12.00 17.46
N PHE A 37 1.00 -11.94 16.54
CA PHE A 37 0.25 -10.71 16.28
C PHE A 37 -0.72 -10.35 17.43
N ASP A 38 -1.31 -11.35 18.07
CA ASP A 38 -2.16 -11.13 19.26
C ASP A 38 -1.34 -10.62 20.45
N ALA A 39 -0.12 -11.15 20.65
CA ALA A 39 0.78 -10.71 21.72
C ALA A 39 1.15 -9.22 21.63
N ILE A 40 1.27 -8.68 20.41
CA ILE A 40 1.50 -7.24 20.17
C ILE A 40 0.21 -6.43 19.99
N LYS A 41 -0.96 -7.06 20.17
CA LYS A 41 -2.31 -6.47 20.05
C LYS A 41 -2.57 -5.84 18.68
N ALA A 42 -2.07 -6.47 17.62
CA ALA A 42 -2.26 -6.03 16.25
C ALA A 42 -3.57 -6.55 15.63
N THR A 43 -4.00 -7.74 16.04
CA THR A 43 -5.26 -8.35 15.57
C THR A 43 -6.45 -7.92 16.40
N THR A 44 -7.62 -7.81 15.76
CA THR A 44 -8.87 -7.50 16.46
C THR A 44 -9.36 -8.71 17.27
N PRO A 45 -9.79 -8.53 18.53
CA PRO A 45 -10.41 -9.59 19.33
C PRO A 45 -11.91 -9.80 19.03
N ARG A 46 -12.47 -9.10 18.04
CA ARG A 46 -13.90 -9.16 17.67
C ARG A 46 -14.21 -10.44 16.91
N ASN A 47 -14.47 -11.50 17.66
CA ASN A 47 -14.86 -12.81 17.12
C ASN A 47 -16.39 -13.00 17.08
N ASP A 48 -17.14 -12.09 17.71
CA ASP A 48 -18.60 -12.10 17.81
C ASP A 48 -19.30 -11.60 16.53
N ASP A 49 -18.66 -10.71 15.77
CA ASP A 49 -19.12 -10.25 14.46
C ASP A 49 -17.97 -10.23 13.43
N PRO A 50 -17.52 -11.40 12.93
CA PRO A 50 -16.40 -11.50 12.00
C PRO A 50 -16.54 -10.69 10.71
N PRO A 51 -17.71 -10.60 10.05
CA PRO A 51 -17.89 -9.82 8.82
C PRO A 51 -17.54 -8.33 8.94
N THR A 52 -17.55 -7.78 10.15
CA THR A 52 -17.28 -6.36 10.40
C THR A 52 -16.03 -6.14 11.24
N ALA A 53 -15.27 -7.19 11.54
CA ALA A 53 -14.15 -7.14 12.48
C ALA A 53 -12.99 -6.26 11.98
N SER A 54 -12.64 -6.36 10.70
CA SER A 54 -11.73 -5.41 10.04
C SER A 54 -12.49 -4.14 9.67
N ARG A 55 -12.16 -3.03 10.34
CA ARG A 55 -12.87 -1.76 10.19
C ARG A 55 -11.90 -0.56 10.20
N PRO A 56 -11.10 -0.39 9.14
CA PRO A 56 -10.17 0.73 9.06
C PRO A 56 -10.90 2.07 9.20
N PHE A 57 -10.27 3.00 9.92
CA PHE A 57 -10.75 4.36 10.20
C PHE A 57 -12.00 4.48 11.09
N ASP A 58 -12.73 3.39 11.36
CA ASP A 58 -13.89 3.39 12.25
C ASP A 58 -13.52 3.80 13.69
N GLY A 59 -14.39 4.55 14.37
CA GLY A 59 -14.13 5.03 15.74
C GLY A 59 -13.92 3.92 16.78
N THR A 60 -14.41 2.71 16.49
CA THR A 60 -14.36 1.54 17.37
C THR A 60 -13.35 0.48 16.93
N ARG A 61 -12.50 0.79 15.94
CA ARG A 61 -11.43 -0.09 15.45
C ARG A 61 -10.42 -0.46 16.53
N ASN A 62 -9.91 -1.68 16.43
CA ASN A 62 -9.06 -2.28 17.44
C ASN A 62 -8.15 -3.40 16.89
N GLY A 63 -7.73 -3.28 15.63
CA GLY A 63 -6.82 -4.22 14.97
C GLY A 63 -7.34 -4.71 13.62
N PHE A 64 -6.49 -5.48 12.91
CA PHE A 64 -6.86 -6.11 11.64
C PHE A 64 -7.25 -7.58 11.81
N VAL A 65 -7.76 -8.17 10.72
CA VAL A 65 -7.93 -9.61 10.54
C VAL A 65 -6.85 -10.08 9.57
N LEU A 66 -6.14 -11.16 9.92
CA LEU A 66 -5.14 -11.76 9.03
C LEU A 66 -5.83 -12.37 7.80
N GLY A 67 -5.26 -12.12 6.63
CA GLY A 67 -5.70 -12.68 5.36
C GLY A 67 -4.54 -13.30 4.62
N GLU A 68 -4.85 -14.19 3.68
CA GLU A 68 -3.90 -14.81 2.76
C GLU A 68 -4.29 -14.47 1.33
N GLY A 69 -3.33 -14.48 0.43
CA GLY A 69 -3.62 -14.25 -0.98
C GLY A 69 -2.38 -14.13 -1.83
N SER A 70 -2.60 -14.10 -3.14
CA SER A 70 -1.55 -13.86 -4.12
C SER A 70 -2.07 -13.01 -5.26
N ALA A 71 -1.18 -12.20 -5.82
CA ALA A 71 -1.45 -11.41 -7.01
C ALA A 71 -0.16 -11.31 -7.83
N VAL A 72 -0.30 -11.45 -9.15
CA VAL A 72 0.80 -11.35 -10.10
C VAL A 72 0.32 -10.52 -11.29
N PHE A 73 1.15 -9.58 -11.72
CA PHE A 73 0.93 -8.68 -12.83
C PHE A 73 1.99 -8.91 -13.90
N VAL A 74 1.60 -8.67 -15.15
CA VAL A 74 2.52 -8.51 -16.27
C VAL A 74 2.62 -7.02 -16.56
N LEU A 75 3.82 -6.48 -16.44
CA LEU A 75 4.15 -5.08 -16.67
C LEU A 75 4.95 -4.96 -17.97
N GLU A 76 4.68 -3.93 -18.76
CA GLU A 76 5.33 -3.67 -20.05
C GLU A 76 5.37 -2.16 -20.30
N GLU A 77 6.30 -1.72 -21.14
CA GLU A 77 6.30 -0.35 -21.66
C GLU A 77 5.01 -0.07 -22.46
N LEU A 78 4.36 1.07 -22.17
CA LEU A 78 3.02 1.38 -22.67
C LEU A 78 2.94 1.41 -24.21
N ALA A 79 3.94 1.97 -24.89
CA ALA A 79 3.95 1.97 -26.35
C ALA A 79 4.16 0.55 -26.91
N GLY A 80 4.96 -0.30 -26.27
CA GLY A 80 5.08 -1.73 -26.55
C GLY A 80 3.74 -2.46 -26.48
N ALA A 81 3.06 -2.33 -25.33
CA ALA A 81 1.75 -2.91 -25.10
C ALA A 81 0.74 -2.45 -26.16
N ARG A 82 0.72 -1.15 -26.49
CA ARG A 82 -0.15 -0.58 -27.52
C ARG A 82 0.19 -1.09 -28.93
N ARG A 83 1.47 -1.17 -29.31
CA ARG A 83 1.89 -1.64 -30.64
C ARG A 83 1.40 -3.05 -30.94
N ARG A 84 1.40 -3.93 -29.94
CA ARG A 84 0.93 -5.33 -30.09
C ARG A 84 -0.56 -5.51 -29.82
N GLY A 85 -1.31 -4.44 -29.52
CA GLY A 85 -2.75 -4.49 -29.25
C GLY A 85 -3.12 -5.17 -27.92
N ALA A 86 -2.25 -5.06 -26.90
CA ALA A 86 -2.53 -5.62 -25.57
C ALA A 86 -3.69 -4.89 -24.89
N HIS A 87 -4.49 -5.63 -24.11
CA HIS A 87 -5.45 -5.01 -23.21
C HIS A 87 -4.73 -4.40 -22.01
N VAL A 88 -4.87 -3.08 -21.83
CA VAL A 88 -4.23 -2.33 -20.74
C VAL A 88 -5.25 -2.11 -19.64
N TYR A 89 -4.99 -2.67 -18.45
CA TYR A 89 -5.86 -2.52 -17.28
C TYR A 89 -5.68 -1.18 -16.58
N ALA A 90 -4.42 -0.77 -16.40
CA ALA A 90 -4.03 0.47 -15.73
C ALA A 90 -2.61 0.86 -16.13
N GLU A 91 -2.24 2.10 -15.85
CA GLU A 91 -0.89 2.63 -15.98
C GLU A 91 -0.33 2.92 -14.58
N ILE A 92 0.94 2.55 -14.34
CA ILE A 92 1.65 2.95 -13.13
C ILE A 92 2.37 4.26 -13.43
N ALA A 93 1.72 5.37 -13.09
CA ALA A 93 2.23 6.71 -13.41
C ALA A 93 3.41 7.12 -12.51
N GLY A 94 3.42 6.68 -11.25
CA GLY A 94 4.50 6.98 -10.30
C GLY A 94 4.50 6.04 -9.10
N TYR A 95 5.66 5.94 -8.45
CA TYR A 95 5.93 5.12 -7.28
C TYR A 95 7.03 5.77 -6.42
N ALA A 96 6.92 5.63 -5.11
CA ALA A 96 7.98 6.07 -4.22
C ALA A 96 8.06 5.19 -2.98
N THR A 97 9.28 4.91 -2.53
CA THR A 97 9.55 4.30 -1.23
C THR A 97 10.20 5.31 -0.30
N ARG A 98 9.79 5.31 0.97
CA ARG A 98 10.43 6.04 2.06
C ARG A 98 10.50 5.15 3.29
N SER A 99 11.56 5.34 4.09
CA SER A 99 11.68 4.74 5.41
C SER A 99 11.31 5.76 6.46
N ASN A 100 10.57 5.35 7.49
CA ASN A 100 10.17 6.25 8.57
C ASN A 100 11.36 6.74 9.42
N ALA A 101 12.44 5.94 9.49
CA ALA A 101 13.65 6.20 10.29
C ALA A 101 13.39 6.78 11.70
N TYR A 102 12.27 6.43 12.32
CA TYR A 102 11.77 7.09 13.53
C TYR A 102 11.82 6.18 14.75
N HIS A 103 11.18 5.01 14.65
CA HIS A 103 11.13 4.04 15.73
C HIS A 103 10.86 2.65 15.14
N MET A 104 11.33 1.59 15.81
CA MET A 104 11.23 0.21 15.32
C MET A 104 9.79 -0.23 14.99
N THR A 105 8.82 0.21 15.80
CA THR A 105 7.39 -0.12 15.64
C THR A 105 6.49 1.12 15.70
N GLY A 106 7.07 2.28 15.98
CA GLY A 106 6.33 3.50 16.25
C GLY A 106 6.18 4.30 14.98
N LEU A 107 5.00 4.87 14.76
CA LEU A 107 4.73 5.82 13.69
C LEU A 107 4.63 7.23 14.24
N ARG A 108 5.14 8.19 13.47
CA ARG A 108 5.00 9.61 13.80
C ARG A 108 3.53 10.02 13.66
N PRO A 109 2.93 10.74 14.61
CA PRO A 109 1.52 11.14 14.47
C PRO A 109 1.25 12.06 13.28
N ASP A 110 2.28 12.73 12.74
CA ASP A 110 2.18 13.76 11.70
C ASP A 110 2.29 13.24 10.25
N GLY A 111 2.48 11.93 10.05
CA GLY A 111 2.46 11.31 8.73
C GLY A 111 3.56 11.78 7.76
N ALA A 112 4.62 12.43 8.26
CA ALA A 112 5.52 13.24 7.44
C ALA A 112 6.22 12.45 6.32
N GLU A 113 6.72 11.27 6.63
CA GLU A 113 7.43 10.39 5.69
C GLU A 113 6.52 9.84 4.60
N MET A 114 5.28 9.51 4.96
CA MET A 114 4.29 8.97 4.03
C MET A 114 3.74 10.10 3.15
N ALA A 115 3.51 11.29 3.72
CA ALA A 115 3.15 12.47 2.94
C ALA A 115 4.23 12.80 1.89
N GLU A 116 5.51 12.68 2.26
CA GLU A 116 6.61 12.88 1.33
C GLU A 116 6.67 11.77 0.25
N ALA A 117 6.39 10.51 0.61
CA ALA A 117 6.29 9.44 -0.37
C ALA A 117 5.16 9.71 -1.39
N ILE A 118 3.99 10.14 -0.93
CA ILE A 118 2.85 10.51 -1.78
C ILE A 118 3.25 11.66 -2.72
N ARG A 119 3.84 12.73 -2.18
CA ARG A 119 4.29 13.89 -2.96
C ARG A 119 5.26 13.50 -4.06
N VAL A 120 6.24 12.64 -3.75
CA VAL A 120 7.25 12.17 -4.71
C VAL A 120 6.63 11.29 -5.79
N ALA A 121 5.71 10.40 -5.43
CA ALA A 121 5.00 9.57 -6.41
C ALA A 121 4.12 10.42 -7.35
N LEU A 122 3.47 11.47 -6.83
CA LEU A 122 2.69 12.42 -7.64
C LEU A 122 3.58 13.29 -8.54
N ASP A 123 4.72 13.75 -8.05
CA ASP A 123 5.72 14.48 -8.85
C ASP A 123 6.21 13.62 -10.02
N GLU A 124 6.51 12.35 -9.76
CA GLU A 124 6.91 11.40 -10.80
C GLU A 124 5.79 11.18 -11.83
N ALA A 125 4.55 11.02 -11.34
CA ALA A 125 3.35 10.92 -12.18
C ALA A 125 3.00 12.23 -12.90
N ARG A 126 3.65 13.35 -12.55
CA ARG A 126 3.33 14.71 -13.00
C ARG A 126 1.85 15.04 -12.81
N MET A 127 1.30 14.65 -11.65
CA MET A 127 -0.11 14.72 -11.35
C MET A 127 -0.37 15.66 -10.18
N ASN A 128 -1.33 16.57 -10.37
CA ASN A 128 -1.80 17.43 -9.29
C ASN A 128 -2.73 16.64 -8.34
N THR A 129 -2.79 17.05 -7.08
CA THR A 129 -3.57 16.36 -6.04
C THR A 129 -5.08 16.36 -6.30
N ASP A 130 -5.60 17.39 -6.98
CA ASP A 130 -7.01 17.53 -7.37
C ASP A 130 -7.46 16.50 -8.44
N ARG A 131 -6.53 15.74 -8.99
CA ARG A 131 -6.78 14.66 -9.95
C ARG A 131 -6.93 13.29 -9.29
N ILE A 132 -6.79 13.21 -7.96
CA ILE A 132 -6.91 11.96 -7.20
C ILE A 132 -8.34 11.79 -6.71
N ASP A 133 -9.07 10.87 -7.32
CA ASP A 133 -10.47 10.57 -6.96
C ASP A 133 -10.58 9.52 -5.82
N TYR A 134 -9.55 8.68 -5.66
CA TYR A 134 -9.61 7.53 -4.77
C TYR A 134 -8.25 7.18 -4.17
N ILE A 135 -8.26 6.80 -2.89
CA ILE A 135 -7.10 6.32 -2.15
C ILE A 135 -7.40 4.91 -1.65
N ASN A 136 -6.62 3.93 -2.10
CA ASN A 136 -6.60 2.61 -1.49
C ASN A 136 -5.59 2.61 -0.34
N ALA A 137 -6.04 2.96 0.85
CA ALA A 137 -5.18 3.09 2.02
C ALA A 137 -4.64 1.73 2.50
N HIS A 138 -3.54 1.72 3.26
CA HIS A 138 -3.06 0.49 3.89
C HIS A 138 -4.04 0.02 4.98
N GLY A 139 -4.60 0.94 5.77
CA GLY A 139 -5.85 0.71 6.50
C GLY A 139 -5.81 -0.51 7.42
N SER A 140 -4.79 -0.62 8.28
CA SER A 140 -4.68 -1.77 9.19
C SER A 140 -5.73 -1.82 10.30
N GLY A 141 -6.59 -0.81 10.47
CA GLY A 141 -7.60 -0.81 11.53
C GLY A 141 -7.00 -0.66 12.94
N THR A 142 -5.71 -0.36 13.03
CA THR A 142 -5.05 0.01 14.29
C THR A 142 -5.17 1.52 14.49
N LYS A 143 -5.33 1.95 15.75
CA LYS A 143 -5.53 3.39 16.04
C LYS A 143 -4.35 4.25 15.61
N GLN A 144 -3.12 3.76 15.81
CA GLN A 144 -1.91 4.50 15.48
C GLN A 144 -1.73 4.63 13.97
N ASN A 145 -1.83 3.53 13.23
CA ASN A 145 -1.60 3.52 11.79
C ASN A 145 -2.66 4.31 11.02
N ASP A 146 -3.94 4.14 11.35
CA ASP A 146 -5.01 4.86 10.65
C ASP A 146 -4.93 6.38 10.90
N ARG A 147 -4.47 6.80 12.08
CA ARG A 147 -4.20 8.23 12.37
C ARG A 147 -3.00 8.73 11.57
N HIS A 148 -1.93 7.94 11.50
CA HIS A 148 -0.74 8.24 10.73
C HIS A 148 -1.05 8.42 9.24
N GLU A 149 -1.80 7.49 8.65
CA GLU A 149 -2.27 7.56 7.25
C GLU A 149 -3.15 8.78 7.01
N THR A 150 -4.13 9.03 7.89
CA THR A 150 -5.00 10.21 7.78
C THR A 150 -4.19 11.51 7.78
N ALA A 151 -3.21 11.64 8.69
CA ALA A 151 -2.35 12.81 8.75
C ALA A 151 -1.51 12.96 7.47
N ALA A 152 -0.99 11.86 6.95
CA ALA A 152 -0.20 11.85 5.72
C ALA A 152 -1.03 12.28 4.50
N PHE A 153 -2.25 11.74 4.34
CA PHE A 153 -3.14 12.09 3.22
C PHE A 153 -3.52 13.57 3.26
N LYS A 154 -3.97 14.08 4.41
CA LYS A 154 -4.32 15.50 4.54
C LYS A 154 -3.17 16.44 4.22
N ARG A 155 -1.98 16.08 4.71
CA ARG A 155 -0.75 16.87 4.49
C ARG A 155 -0.32 16.90 3.02
N SER A 156 -0.54 15.82 2.28
CA SER A 156 -0.01 15.65 0.92
C SER A 156 -1.02 15.99 -0.17
N LEU A 157 -2.30 15.71 0.03
CA LEU A 157 -3.34 15.87 -0.99
C LEU A 157 -4.15 17.15 -0.86
N GLY A 158 -4.07 17.80 0.31
CA GLY A 158 -4.83 19.01 0.60
C GLY A 158 -6.22 18.67 1.14
N ASP A 159 -6.33 18.70 2.47
CA ASP A 159 -7.55 18.71 3.27
C ASP A 159 -7.31 19.50 4.57
#